data_AF-A0A512PM67-F1
#
_entry.id   AF-A0A512PM67-F1
#
_cell.length_a   1.000
_cell.length_b   1.000
_cell.length_c   1.000
_cell.angle_alpha   90.00
_cell.angle_beta   90.00
_cell.angle_gamma   90.00
#
_symmetry.space_group_name_H-M   'P 1'
#
loop_
_entity.id
_entity.type
_entity.pdbx_description
1 polymer ?
#
loop_
_entity_poly.entity_id
_entity_poly.type
_entity_poly.pdbx_seq_one_letter_code
_entity_poly.pdbx_strand_id
1 'polypeptide(L)'
;MAWKYSLLRNIPVLIIFGLLNIQEWANQTFQGIQGLQALNNITSVLALIAIIIWPTHYFSFKYWYQKHPSYDPKHHQITKLGAGLTAIGILVSFYLFFGIVPQTYWPGTIAIVITFLVKDAFTTSHSV
;
A
#
# COMPACT_ATOMS: atom_id res chain seq x y z
N MET A 1 -6.33 18.94 1.31
CA MET A 1 -6.82 17.53 1.42
C MET A 1 -6.10 16.59 0.43
N ALA A 2 -4.76 16.57 0.40
CA ALA A 2 -4.01 15.69 -0.51
C ALA A 2 -3.99 14.22 -0.04
N TRP A 3 -3.92 14.01 1.29
CA TRP A 3 -3.78 12.69 1.91
C TRP A 3 -4.94 11.72 1.62
N LYS A 4 -6.18 12.23 1.53
CA LYS A 4 -7.37 11.40 1.23
C LYS A 4 -7.24 10.71 -0.14
N TYR A 5 -6.75 11.42 -1.14
CA TYR A 5 -6.64 10.89 -2.50
C TYR A 5 -5.42 10.01 -2.69
N SER A 6 -4.35 10.24 -1.93
CA SER A 6 -3.22 9.32 -1.89
C SER A 6 -3.58 8.00 -1.22
N LEU A 7 -4.31 8.03 -0.10
CA LEU A 7 -4.85 6.81 0.50
C LEU A 7 -5.72 6.04 -0.49
N LEU A 8 -6.69 6.70 -1.13
CA LEU A 8 -7.56 6.08 -2.16
C LEU A 8 -6.76 5.48 -3.33
N ARG A 9 -5.70 6.17 -3.78
CA ARG A 9 -4.81 5.68 -4.84
C ARG A 9 -4.05 4.42 -4.42
N ASN A 10 -3.67 4.30 -3.15
CA ASN A 10 -2.84 3.21 -2.64
C ASN A 10 -3.64 2.10 -1.94
N ILE A 11 -4.99 2.15 -1.95
CA ILE A 11 -5.86 1.11 -1.37
C ILE A 11 -5.44 -0.31 -1.77
N PRO A 12 -5.16 -0.63 -3.06
CA PRO A 12 -4.78 -1.99 -3.43
C PRO A 12 -3.49 -2.46 -2.73
N VAL A 13 -2.50 -1.56 -2.57
CA VAL A 13 -1.25 -1.87 -1.86
C VAL A 13 -1.54 -2.14 -0.38
N LEU A 14 -2.40 -1.33 0.25
CA LEU A 14 -2.80 -1.53 1.64
C LEU A 14 -3.54 -2.86 1.84
N ILE A 15 -4.42 -3.23 0.90
CA ILE A 15 -5.15 -4.51 0.91
C ILE A 15 -4.17 -5.68 0.79
N ILE A 16 -3.22 -5.64 -0.15
CA ILE A 16 -2.23 -6.71 -0.34
C ILE A 16 -1.42 -6.90 0.94
N PHE A 17 -0.85 -5.82 1.49
CA PHE A 17 -0.05 -5.92 2.71
C PHE A 17 -0.91 -6.35 3.91
N GLY A 18 -2.17 -5.89 4.02
CA GLY A 18 -3.09 -6.31 5.07
C GLY A 18 -3.41 -7.81 5.01
N LEU A 19 -3.71 -8.33 3.82
CA LEU A 19 -3.98 -9.76 3.61
C LEU A 19 -2.78 -10.63 3.98
N LEU A 20 -1.56 -10.21 3.62
CA LEU A 20 -0.34 -10.93 3.97
C LEU A 20 -0.09 -10.97 5.49
N ASN A 21 -0.45 -9.92 6.23
CA ASN A 21 -0.38 -9.93 7.69
C ASN A 21 -1.40 -10.85 8.34
N ILE A 22 -2.64 -10.84 7.84
CA ILE A 22 -3.70 -11.73 8.32
C ILE A 22 -3.28 -13.18 8.10
N GLN A 23 -2.69 -13.49 6.94
CA GLN A 23 -2.20 -14.81 6.59
C GLN A 23 -1.09 -15.27 7.55
N GLU A 24 -0.13 -14.40 7.85
CA GLU A 24 0.97 -14.73 8.77
C GLU A 24 0.50 -14.88 10.22
N TRP A 25 -0.35 -13.97 10.70
CA TRP A 25 -0.94 -14.08 12.02
C TRP A 25 -1.74 -15.39 12.18
N ALA A 26 -2.53 -15.75 11.16
CA ALA A 26 -3.26 -17.00 11.15
C ALA A 26 -2.29 -18.19 11.21
N ASN A 27 -1.26 -18.21 10.36
CA ASN A 27 -0.23 -19.24 10.33
C ASN A 27 0.47 -19.45 11.67
N GLN A 28 0.72 -18.38 12.43
CA GLN A 28 1.35 -18.49 13.74
C GLN A 28 0.40 -18.94 14.83
N THR A 29 -0.84 -18.46 14.80
CA THR A 29 -1.81 -18.66 15.89
C THR A 29 -2.45 -20.05 15.85
N PHE A 30 -2.62 -20.63 14.67
CA PHE A 30 -3.45 -21.84 14.48
C PHE A 30 -2.72 -22.98 13.77
N GLN A 31 -1.41 -23.11 13.97
CA GLN A 31 -0.60 -24.18 13.38
C GLN A 31 -1.24 -25.57 13.59
N GLY A 32 -1.43 -26.32 12.50
CA GLY A 32 -1.93 -27.71 12.53
C GLY A 32 -3.45 -27.90 12.37
N ILE A 33 -4.24 -26.82 12.21
CA ILE A 33 -5.70 -26.93 11.99
C ILE A 33 -6.02 -26.98 10.49
N GLN A 34 -6.63 -28.06 10.01
CA GLN A 34 -6.96 -28.28 8.58
C GLN A 34 -7.81 -27.15 7.95
N GLY A 35 -8.72 -26.54 8.71
CA GLY A 35 -9.55 -25.42 8.23
C GLY A 35 -8.75 -24.15 7.88
N LEU A 36 -7.52 -24.03 8.38
CA LEU A 36 -6.66 -22.88 8.15
C LEU A 36 -6.01 -22.88 6.76
N GLN A 37 -5.84 -24.06 6.17
CA GLN A 37 -5.27 -24.20 4.84
C GLN A 37 -6.20 -23.61 3.76
N ALA A 38 -7.52 -23.71 3.97
CA ALA A 38 -8.50 -23.05 3.12
C ALA A 38 -8.43 -21.51 3.25
N LEU A 39 -8.25 -20.99 4.46
CA LEU A 39 -8.08 -19.54 4.69
C LEU A 39 -6.80 -18.99 4.04
N ASN A 40 -5.70 -19.73 4.12
CA ASN A 40 -4.44 -19.38 3.43
C ASN A 40 -4.61 -19.35 1.90
N ASN A 41 -5.33 -20.30 1.34
CA ASN A 41 -5.60 -20.32 -0.09
C ASN A 41 -6.49 -19.14 -0.50
N ILE A 42 -7.53 -18.83 0.27
CA ILE A 42 -8.42 -17.70 0.00
C ILE A 42 -7.67 -16.36 0.11
N THR A 43 -6.86 -16.16 1.14
CA THR A 43 -6.06 -14.94 1.31
C THR A 43 -5.04 -14.76 0.19
N SER A 44 -4.37 -15.84 -0.23
CA SER A 44 -3.44 -15.81 -1.37
C SER A 44 -4.15 -15.47 -2.68
N VAL A 45 -5.34 -16.04 -2.93
CA VAL A 45 -6.17 -15.73 -4.09
C VAL A 45 -6.63 -14.27 -4.07
N LEU A 46 -7.07 -13.77 -2.92
CA LEU A 46 -7.46 -12.36 -2.76
C LEU A 46 -6.29 -11.40 -3.00
N ALA A 47 -5.09 -11.74 -2.52
CA ALA A 47 -3.88 -10.96 -2.77
C ALA A 47 -3.54 -10.92 -4.27
N LEU A 48 -3.64 -12.07 -4.95
CA LEU A 48 -3.40 -12.16 -6.40
C LEU A 48 -4.44 -11.37 -7.20
N ILE A 49 -5.71 -11.46 -6.82
CA ILE A 49 -6.80 -10.64 -7.39
C ILE A 49 -6.50 -9.15 -7.18
N ALA A 50 -6.06 -8.74 -5.99
CA ALA A 50 -5.70 -7.35 -5.71
C ALA A 50 -4.54 -6.86 -6.59
N ILE A 51 -3.52 -7.70 -6.85
CA ILE A 51 -2.42 -7.39 -7.77
C ILE A 51 -2.94 -7.21 -9.21
N ILE A 52 -3.84 -8.07 -9.68
CA ILE A 52 -4.39 -8.02 -11.05
C ILE A 52 -5.33 -6.82 -11.23
N ILE A 53 -6.14 -6.50 -10.22
CA ILE A 53 -7.07 -5.36 -10.26
C ILE A 53 -6.33 -4.04 -10.10
N TRP A 54 -5.14 -4.03 -9.48
CA TRP A 54 -4.42 -2.80 -9.17
C TRP A 54 -4.15 -1.90 -10.40
N PRO A 55 -3.67 -2.39 -11.56
CA PRO A 55 -3.55 -1.57 -12.77
C PRO A 55 -4.87 -0.94 -13.19
N THR A 56 -5.96 -1.73 -13.21
CA THR A 56 -7.30 -1.25 -13.57
C THR A 56 -7.78 -0.18 -12.61
N HIS A 57 -7.61 -0.39 -11.30
CA HIS A 57 -7.90 0.61 -10.26
C HIS A 57 -7.05 1.87 -10.48
N TYR A 58 -5.75 1.72 -10.72
CA TYR A 58 -4.83 2.83 -10.90
C TYR A 58 -5.22 3.71 -12.09
N PHE A 59 -5.50 3.10 -13.25
CA PHE A 59 -5.92 3.86 -14.44
C PHE A 59 -7.30 4.48 -14.23
N SER A 60 -8.28 3.72 -13.75
CA SER A 60 -9.65 4.21 -13.50
C SER A 60 -9.65 5.36 -12.50
N PHE A 61 -8.90 5.21 -11.40
CA PHE A 61 -8.73 6.24 -10.40
C PHE A 61 -8.00 7.46 -10.98
N LYS A 62 -6.95 7.29 -11.78
CA LYS A 62 -6.27 8.41 -12.44
C LYS A 62 -7.23 9.20 -13.33
N TYR A 63 -8.01 8.54 -14.17
CA TYR A 63 -8.97 9.19 -15.07
C TYR A 63 -10.13 9.85 -14.32
N TRP A 64 -10.70 9.17 -13.33
CA TRP A 64 -11.76 9.73 -12.49
C TRP A 64 -11.25 10.92 -11.69
N TYR A 65 -10.08 10.80 -11.08
CA TYR A 65 -9.50 11.82 -10.22
C TYR A 65 -9.14 13.07 -11.00
N GLN A 66 -8.58 12.95 -12.21
CA GLN A 66 -8.30 14.08 -13.08
C GLN A 66 -9.56 14.88 -13.50
N LYS A 67 -10.74 14.25 -13.44
CA LYS A 67 -12.04 14.90 -13.72
C LYS A 67 -12.73 15.44 -12.47
N HIS A 68 -12.15 15.25 -11.28
CA HIS A 68 -12.79 15.66 -10.03
C HIS A 68 -12.72 17.20 -9.89
N PRO A 69 -13.80 17.88 -9.46
CA PRO A 69 -13.82 19.35 -9.35
C PRO A 69 -12.74 19.95 -8.42
N SER A 70 -12.19 19.13 -7.53
CA SER A 70 -11.12 19.51 -6.59
C SER A 70 -9.71 19.13 -7.07
N TYR A 71 -9.57 18.63 -8.30
CA TYR A 71 -8.28 18.28 -8.89
C TYR A 71 -7.60 19.54 -9.42
N ASP A 72 -6.54 19.96 -8.74
CA ASP A 72 -5.60 20.95 -9.26
C ASP A 72 -4.25 20.26 -9.52
N PRO A 73 -3.82 20.12 -10.79
CA PRO A 73 -2.56 19.47 -11.13
C PRO A 73 -1.33 20.16 -10.53
N LYS A 74 -1.43 21.43 -10.11
CA LYS A 74 -0.35 22.18 -9.44
C LYS A 74 -0.17 21.77 -7.97
N HIS A 75 -1.16 21.11 -7.35
CA HIS A 75 -1.13 20.73 -5.94
C HIS A 75 -0.63 19.30 -5.69
N HIS A 76 -0.22 18.58 -6.74
CA HIS A 76 0.03 17.13 -6.70
C HIS A 76 1.38 16.73 -7.26
N GLN A 77 2.28 17.70 -7.46
CA GLN A 77 3.65 17.40 -7.85
C GLN A 77 4.43 16.91 -6.63
N ILE A 78 4.95 15.70 -6.73
CA ILE A 78 5.88 15.17 -5.74
C ILE A 78 7.20 15.93 -5.90
N THR A 79 7.73 16.46 -4.81
CA THR A 79 9.06 17.06 -4.82
C THR A 79 10.12 15.99 -5.12
N LYS A 80 11.28 16.37 -5.66
CA LYS A 80 12.41 15.44 -5.85
C LYS A 80 12.80 14.73 -4.54
N LEU A 81 12.72 15.47 -3.42
CA LEU A 81 12.95 14.95 -2.08
C LEU A 81 11.86 13.95 -1.65
N GLY A 82 10.59 14.27 -1.89
CA GLY A 82 9.47 13.34 -1.66
C GLY A 82 9.58 12.06 -2.48
N ALA A 83 10.03 12.14 -3.73
CA ALA A 83 10.28 10.97 -4.57
C ALA A 83 11.43 10.10 -4.02
N GLY A 84 12.52 10.72 -3.59
CA GLY A 84 13.64 10.02 -2.94
C GLY A 84 13.23 9.33 -1.65
N LEU A 85 12.51 10.01 -0.76
CA LEU A 85 11.98 9.43 0.48
C LEU A 85 11.00 8.29 0.21
N THR A 86 10.16 8.41 -0.81
CA THR A 86 9.23 7.34 -1.22
C THR A 86 10.01 6.11 -1.69
N ALA A 87 11.05 6.29 -2.51
CA ALA A 87 11.88 5.19 -2.99
C ALA A 87 12.61 4.49 -1.83
N ILE A 88 13.19 5.26 -0.90
CA ILE A 88 13.84 4.71 0.30
C ILE A 88 12.83 3.98 1.17
N GLY A 89 11.66 4.56 1.44
CA GLY A 89 10.62 3.95 2.25
C GLY A 89 10.09 2.65 1.65
N ILE A 90 9.94 2.58 0.32
CA ILE A 90 9.61 1.35 -0.39
C ILE A 90 10.73 0.31 -0.20
N LEU A 91 12.00 0.68 -0.42
CA LEU A 91 13.13 -0.23 -0.25
C LEU A 91 13.24 -0.77 1.18
N VAL A 92 13.04 0.08 2.19
CA VAL A 92 12.98 -0.31 3.61
C VAL A 92 11.81 -1.25 3.86
N SER A 93 10.63 -0.97 3.29
CA SER A 93 9.46 -1.84 3.42
C SER A 93 9.73 -3.23 2.84
N PHE A 94 10.32 -3.30 1.64
CA PHE A 94 10.74 -4.56 1.02
C PHE A 94 11.79 -5.29 1.87
N TYR A 95 12.79 -4.58 2.36
CA TYR A 95 13.84 -5.17 3.20
C TYR A 95 13.29 -5.73 4.52
N LEU A 96 12.36 -5.02 5.16
CA LEU A 96 11.68 -5.52 6.36
C LEU A 96 10.77 -6.71 6.06
N PHE A 97 10.18 -6.75 4.86
CA PHE A 97 9.29 -7.84 4.43
C PHE A 97 10.03 -9.14 4.10
N PHE A 98 11.21 -9.05 3.48
CA PHE A 98 11.97 -10.21 2.98
C PHE A 98 13.26 -10.53 3.76
N GLY A 99 13.81 -9.59 4.52
CA GLY A 99 15.21 -9.63 4.95
C GLY A 99 15.49 -9.93 6.43
N ILE A 100 14.69 -9.43 7.39
CA ILE A 100 15.06 -9.48 8.82
C ILE A 100 14.26 -10.50 9.62
N VAL A 101 12.96 -10.66 9.35
CA VAL A 101 12.11 -11.59 10.11
C VAL A 101 11.14 -12.30 9.15
N PRO A 102 11.49 -13.48 8.61
CA PRO A 102 10.65 -14.24 7.67
C PRO A 102 9.27 -14.68 8.24
N GLN A 103 9.00 -14.31 9.49
CA GLN A 103 7.84 -14.66 10.29
C GLN A 103 7.10 -13.40 10.77
N THR A 104 7.39 -12.21 10.23
CA THR A 104 6.77 -10.99 10.78
C THR A 104 6.65 -9.90 9.72
N TYR A 105 5.51 -9.86 9.02
CA TYR A 105 5.26 -8.90 7.95
C TYR A 105 4.78 -7.52 8.43
N TRP A 106 4.37 -7.39 9.70
CA TRP A 106 3.79 -6.14 10.21
C TRP A 106 4.75 -4.94 10.20
N PRO A 107 6.08 -5.08 10.46
CA PRO A 107 7.01 -3.95 10.38
C PRO A 107 7.11 -3.40 8.95
N GLY A 108 7.11 -4.29 7.94
CA GLY A 108 7.10 -3.89 6.53
C GLY A 108 5.81 -3.16 6.13
N THR A 109 4.68 -3.60 6.66
CA THR A 109 3.38 -2.93 6.44
C THR A 109 3.29 -1.57 7.11
N ILE A 110 3.82 -1.43 8.33
CA ILE A 110 3.90 -0.12 8.98
C ILE A 110 4.82 0.81 8.18
N ALA A 111 5.97 0.31 7.73
CA ALA A 111 6.90 1.08 6.90
C ALA A 111 6.24 1.57 5.61
N ILE A 112 5.42 0.74 4.94
CA ILE A 112 4.77 1.15 3.68
C ILE A 112 3.65 2.18 3.90
N VAL A 113 2.88 2.03 4.99
CA VAL A 113 1.87 3.03 5.39
C VAL A 113 2.53 4.37 5.70
N ILE A 114 3.59 4.35 6.52
CA ILE A 114 4.36 5.56 6.86
C ILE A 114 4.94 6.18 5.59
N THR A 115 5.49 5.37 4.69
CA THR A 115 6.04 5.85 3.41
C THR A 115 5.00 6.61 2.59
N PHE A 116 3.76 6.11 2.51
CA PHE A 116 2.69 6.81 1.80
C PHE A 116 2.20 8.07 2.53
N LEU A 117 2.16 8.07 3.85
CA LEU A 117 1.82 9.26 4.64
C LEU A 117 2.89 10.35 4.51
N VAL A 118 4.17 9.97 4.57
CA VAL A 118 5.32 10.89 4.43
C VAL A 118 5.39 11.45 3.02
N LYS A 119 5.19 10.61 1.99
CA LYS A 119 5.10 11.04 0.59
C LYS A 119 4.12 12.20 0.41
N ASP A 120 2.97 12.13 1.09
CA ASP A 120 1.93 13.15 0.97
C ASP A 120 2.31 14.47 1.63
N ALA A 121 3.13 14.44 2.69
CA ALA A 121 3.69 15.64 3.30
C ALA A 121 4.67 16.37 2.35
N PHE A 122 5.21 15.66 1.35
CA PHE A 122 6.14 16.19 0.36
C PHE A 122 5.54 16.33 -1.05
N THR A 123 4.21 16.26 -1.18
CA THR A 123 3.47 16.75 -2.34
C THR A 123 3.13 18.21 -2.15
N THR A 124 3.55 19.06 -3.10
CA THR A 124 3.39 20.52 -3.01
C THR A 124 1.92 20.90 -3.11
N SER A 125 1.26 21.31 -2.02
CA SER A 125 0.07 22.14 -2.13
C SER A 125 0.50 23.59 -2.20
N HIS A 126 0.50 24.20 -3.38
CA HIS A 126 0.48 25.67 -3.43
C HIS A 126 -0.83 26.14 -2.77
N SER A 127 -0.76 26.63 -1.54
CA SER A 127 -1.87 27.39 -0.98
C SER A 127 -1.94 28.70 -1.78
N VAL A 128 -3.02 28.87 -2.55
CA VAL A 128 -3.50 30.21 -2.88
C VAL A 128 -4.35 30.68 -1.71
#